data_AF-A0A6C0BSX2-F1
#
_entry.id   AF-A0A6C0BSX2-F1
#
_cell.length_a   1.000
_cell.length_b   1.000
_cell.length_c   1.000
_cell.angle_alpha   90.00
_cell.angle_beta   90.00
_cell.angle_gamma   90.00
#
_symmetry.space_group_name_H-M   'P 1'
#
loop_
_entity.id
_entity.type
_entity.pdbx_description
1 polymer ?
#
loop_
_entity_poly.entity_id
_entity_poly.type
_entity_poly.pdbx_seq_one_letter_code
_entity_poly.pdbx_strand_id
1 'polypeptide(L)'
;MKYILYYSNNCNSSKNVLYSLSRNYNAKDICYICIDKRVKNQDGTRSVVLDNGQLVPLPPNITHVPSLMLLNRGFNLIQGDEPILGELLPRAQNTVSSLGGFVNSEPLAFSYSEMNGMSDNYSYLSLDANQMSTQGNGGLAMMHTFAHIDQVDSIETPPDSQDRGSGPVDLERIKQERNSQVQIPRR
;
A
#
# COMPACT_ATOMS: atom_id res chain seq x y z
N MET A 1 7.00 -5.02 -20.79
CA MET A 1 8.28 -5.77 -20.73
C MET A 1 7.96 -7.24 -20.92
N LYS A 2 8.67 -8.00 -21.76
CA LYS A 2 8.27 -9.40 -22.02
C LYS A 2 9.07 -10.38 -21.13
N TYR A 3 8.36 -11.14 -20.30
CA TYR A 3 8.92 -12.18 -19.44
C TYR A 3 8.38 -13.56 -19.83
N ILE A 4 9.15 -14.62 -19.58
CA ILE A 4 8.66 -16.00 -19.68
C ILE A 4 8.74 -16.64 -18.30
N LEU A 5 7.60 -17.04 -17.74
CA LEU A 5 7.52 -17.73 -16.46
C LEU A 5 7.30 -19.24 -16.70
N TYR A 6 8.26 -20.04 -16.27
CA TYR A 6 8.16 -21.48 -16.23
C TYR A 6 7.60 -21.91 -14.88
N TYR A 7 6.51 -22.68 -14.91
CA TYR A 7 5.81 -23.15 -13.71
C TYR A 7 5.42 -24.63 -13.84
N SER A 8 5.05 -25.25 -12.71
CA SER A 8 4.55 -26.62 -12.63
C SER A 8 3.34 -26.68 -11.69
N ASN A 9 2.30 -27.43 -12.07
CA ASN A 9 1.10 -27.58 -11.24
C ASN A 9 1.33 -28.49 -10.02
N ASN A 10 2.43 -29.25 -10.02
CA ASN A 10 2.79 -30.16 -8.93
C ASN A 10 3.67 -29.50 -7.85
N CYS A 11 4.00 -28.22 -8.02
CA CYS A 11 4.88 -27.48 -7.12
C CYS A 11 4.08 -26.42 -6.33
N ASN A 12 4.17 -26.45 -4.99
CA ASN A 12 3.47 -25.48 -4.13
C ASN A 12 4.02 -24.06 -4.31
N SER A 13 5.34 -23.92 -4.43
CA SER A 13 6.01 -22.64 -4.72
C SER A 13 5.51 -21.98 -6.00
N SER A 14 5.35 -22.77 -7.06
CA SER A 14 4.77 -22.27 -8.33
C SER A 14 3.33 -21.78 -8.16
N LYS A 15 2.50 -22.50 -7.39
CA LYS A 15 1.12 -22.08 -7.11
C LYS A 15 1.07 -20.76 -6.33
N ASN A 16 1.95 -20.59 -5.34
CA ASN A 16 2.04 -19.37 -4.55
C ASN A 16 2.43 -18.15 -5.41
N VAL A 17 3.38 -18.32 -6.33
CA VAL A 17 3.78 -17.27 -7.27
C VAL A 17 2.65 -16.92 -8.23
N LEU A 18 1.97 -17.93 -8.81
CA LEU A 18 0.83 -17.71 -9.70
C LEU A 18 -0.34 -16.99 -8.99
N TYR A 19 -0.65 -17.40 -7.75
CA TYR A 19 -1.68 -16.75 -6.93
C TYR A 19 -1.33 -15.28 -6.68
N SER A 20 -0.09 -15.00 -6.26
CA SER A 20 0.40 -13.63 -6.04
C SER A 20 0.36 -12.77 -7.30
N LEU A 21 0.72 -13.34 -8.45
CA LEU A 21 0.69 -12.62 -9.74
C LEU A 21 -0.74 -12.33 -10.19
N SER A 22 -1.68 -13.26 -9.99
CA SER A 22 -3.08 -13.07 -10.38
C SER A 22 -3.75 -11.87 -9.70
N ARG A 23 -3.28 -11.51 -8.50
CA ARG A 23 -3.87 -10.44 -7.68
C ARG A 23 -3.24 -9.07 -7.92
N ASN A 24 -1.95 -9.04 -8.26
CA ASN A 24 -1.14 -7.81 -8.21
C ASN A 24 -0.59 -7.37 -9.57
N TYR A 25 -0.64 -8.20 -10.61
CA TYR A 25 0.04 -7.92 -11.87
C TYR A 25 -0.88 -8.05 -13.09
N ASN A 26 -0.76 -7.09 -14.01
CA ASN A 26 -1.47 -7.16 -15.30
C ASN A 26 -0.76 -8.18 -16.21
N ALA A 27 -1.40 -9.32 -16.46
CA ALA A 27 -0.86 -10.48 -17.17
C ALA A 27 -0.38 -10.25 -18.63
N LYS A 28 -0.47 -9.04 -19.19
CA LYS A 28 -0.18 -8.75 -20.60
C LYS A 28 1.30 -8.90 -20.98
N ASP A 29 2.18 -8.90 -19.99
CA ASP A 29 3.63 -8.85 -20.17
C ASP A 29 4.36 -10.19 -19.89
N ILE A 30 3.63 -11.21 -19.40
CA ILE A 30 4.20 -12.51 -18.99
C ILE A 30 3.63 -13.63 -19.86
N CYS A 31 4.53 -14.41 -20.47
CA CYS A 31 4.20 -15.68 -21.12
C CYS A 31 4.34 -16.82 -20.11
N TYR A 32 3.28 -17.59 -19.90
CA TYR A 32 3.26 -18.70 -18.93
C TYR A 32 3.48 -20.03 -19.64
N ILE A 33 4.52 -20.78 -19.24
CA ILE A 33 4.84 -22.10 -19.79
C ILE A 33 4.78 -23.14 -18.67
N CYS A 34 3.86 -24.10 -18.79
CA CYS A 34 3.77 -25.24 -17.88
C CYS A 34 4.75 -26.34 -18.30
N ILE A 35 5.66 -26.73 -17.42
CA ILE A 35 6.71 -27.72 -17.74
C ILE A 35 6.35 -29.17 -17.37
N ASP A 36 5.09 -29.43 -17.00
CA ASP A 36 4.63 -30.75 -16.56
C ASP A 36 4.68 -31.78 -17.68
N LYS A 37 4.30 -31.37 -18.90
CA LYS A 37 4.36 -32.22 -20.11
C LYS A 37 5.71 -32.04 -20.79
N ARG A 38 6.71 -32.84 -20.42
CA ARG A 38 8.05 -32.80 -21.01
C ARG A 38 8.42 -34.11 -21.72
N VAL A 39 9.03 -33.99 -22.89
CA VAL A 39 9.54 -35.10 -23.72
C VAL A 39 11.05 -34.97 -23.84
N LYS A 40 11.76 -36.09 -23.76
CA LYS A 40 13.19 -36.14 -24.10
C LYS A 40 13.32 -36.42 -25.59
N ASN A 41 13.94 -35.52 -26.31
CA ASN A 41 14.27 -35.73 -27.71
C ASN A 41 15.45 -36.70 -27.82
N GLN A 42 15.65 -37.26 -29.03
CA GLN A 42 16.74 -38.19 -29.33
C GLN A 42 18.12 -37.57 -29.05
N ASP A 43 18.23 -36.25 -29.18
CA ASP A 43 19.44 -35.46 -28.91
C ASP A 43 19.72 -35.25 -27.40
N GLY A 44 18.91 -35.81 -26.51
CA GLY A 44 19.02 -35.64 -25.05
C GLY A 44 18.47 -34.31 -24.52
N THR A 45 18.06 -33.39 -25.39
CA THR A 45 17.41 -32.14 -25.03
C THR A 45 15.98 -32.39 -24.56
N ARG A 46 15.52 -31.63 -23.55
CA ARG A 46 14.15 -31.72 -23.03
C ARG A 46 13.30 -30.68 -23.74
N SER A 47 12.13 -31.08 -24.24
CA SER A 47 11.14 -30.17 -24.84
C SER A 47 9.84 -30.23 -24.06
N VAL A 48 9.16 -29.09 -23.95
CA VAL A 48 7.85 -28.96 -23.34
C VAL A 48 6.78 -29.04 -24.44
N VAL A 49 5.75 -29.84 -24.20
CA VAL A 49 4.58 -29.94 -25.07
C VAL A 49 3.56 -28.92 -24.60
N LEU A 50 3.35 -27.88 -25.40
CA LEU A 50 2.28 -26.90 -25.20
C LEU A 50 0.90 -27.53 -25.47
N ASP A 51 -0.18 -26.92 -24.98
CA ASP A 51 -1.53 -27.47 -25.13
C ASP A 51 -2.03 -27.48 -26.58
N ASN A 52 -1.43 -26.67 -27.45
CA ASN A 52 -1.66 -26.70 -28.90
C ASN A 52 -0.90 -27.84 -29.62
N GLY A 53 -0.14 -28.67 -28.88
CA GLY A 53 0.68 -29.75 -29.44
C GLY A 53 2.05 -29.30 -29.96
N GLN A 54 2.40 -28.01 -29.84
CA GLN A 54 3.69 -27.50 -30.25
C GLN A 54 4.77 -27.87 -29.24
N LEU A 55 5.95 -28.24 -29.76
CA LEU A 55 7.13 -28.54 -28.96
C LEU A 55 7.98 -27.28 -28.80
N VAL A 56 8.21 -26.87 -27.55
CA VAL A 56 9.12 -25.77 -27.21
C VAL A 56 10.38 -26.34 -26.55
N PRO A 57 11.59 -26.05 -27.07
CA PRO A 57 12.82 -26.52 -26.43
C PRO A 57 12.98 -25.86 -25.06
N LEU A 58 13.20 -26.67 -24.02
CA LEU A 58 13.46 -26.18 -22.66
C LEU A 58 14.96 -25.89 -22.50
N PRO A 59 15.35 -24.66 -22.13
CA PRO A 59 16.75 -24.36 -21.84
C PRO A 59 17.30 -25.25 -20.71
N PRO A 60 18.54 -25.77 -20.84
CA PRO A 60 19.15 -26.63 -19.82
C PRO A 60 19.41 -25.91 -18.48
N ASN A 61 19.41 -24.58 -18.49
CA ASN A 61 19.64 -23.73 -17.32
C ASN A 61 18.47 -23.82 -16.31
N ILE A 62 17.31 -24.33 -16.73
CA ILE A 62 16.11 -24.46 -15.88
C ILE A 62 16.16 -25.79 -15.15
N THR A 63 16.73 -25.79 -13.96
CA THR A 63 16.81 -26.94 -13.05
C THR A 63 15.64 -26.99 -12.06
N HIS A 64 15.15 -25.82 -11.63
CA HIS A 64 14.12 -25.66 -10.61
C HIS A 64 12.96 -24.78 -11.10
N VAL A 65 11.81 -24.92 -10.44
CA VAL A 65 10.57 -24.21 -10.77
C VAL A 65 9.95 -23.70 -9.46
N PRO A 66 9.45 -22.45 -9.39
CA PRO A 66 9.26 -21.49 -10.49
C PRO A 66 10.56 -20.80 -10.94
N SER A 67 10.62 -20.50 -12.24
CA SER A 67 11.74 -19.84 -12.89
C SER A 67 11.24 -18.77 -13.86
N LEU A 68 11.75 -17.55 -13.74
CA LEU A 68 11.43 -16.41 -14.60
C LEU A 68 12.60 -16.08 -15.51
N MET A 69 12.33 -15.98 -16.81
CA MET A 69 13.32 -15.63 -17.83
C MET A 69 13.04 -14.23 -18.36
N LEU A 70 14.04 -13.35 -18.28
CA LEU A 70 13.96 -11.95 -18.68
C LEU A 70 14.46 -11.81 -20.12
N LEU A 71 13.54 -11.55 -21.07
CA LEU A 71 13.91 -11.43 -22.49
C LEU A 71 14.67 -10.13 -22.78
N ASN A 72 14.44 -9.08 -21.99
CA ASN A 72 15.06 -7.77 -22.14
C ASN A 72 16.49 -7.69 -21.53
N ARG A 73 16.86 -8.60 -20.63
CA ARG A 73 18.16 -8.58 -19.93
C ARG A 73 19.02 -9.78 -20.32
N GLY A 74 19.16 -10.03 -21.62
CA GLY A 74 20.05 -11.06 -22.15
C GLY A 74 19.69 -12.48 -21.70
N PHE A 75 18.40 -12.80 -21.61
CA PHE A 75 17.91 -14.12 -21.19
C PHE A 75 18.32 -14.53 -19.77
N ASN A 76 18.49 -13.55 -18.88
CA ASN A 76 18.78 -13.82 -17.47
C ASN A 76 17.66 -14.65 -16.83
N LEU A 77 18.06 -15.65 -16.05
CA LEU A 77 17.19 -16.59 -15.38
C LEU A 77 17.16 -16.30 -13.88
N ILE A 78 15.99 -15.96 -13.36
CA ILE A 78 15.72 -15.80 -11.93
C ILE A 78 14.97 -17.03 -11.45
N GLN A 79 15.47 -17.66 -10.39
CA GLN A 79 14.87 -18.85 -9.79
C GLN A 79 14.38 -18.55 -8.38
N GLY A 80 13.24 -19.12 -8.00
CA GLY A 80 12.68 -19.04 -6.65
C GLY A 80 11.60 -17.97 -6.47
N ASP A 81 10.75 -18.15 -5.46
CA ASP A 81 9.51 -17.41 -5.30
C ASP A 81 9.75 -15.91 -5.01
N GLU A 82 10.58 -15.62 -4.03
CA GLU A 82 10.88 -14.26 -3.56
C GLU A 82 11.55 -13.36 -4.62
N PRO A 83 12.63 -13.78 -5.31
CA PRO A 83 13.27 -12.92 -6.30
C PRO A 83 12.40 -12.71 -7.55
N ILE A 84 11.58 -13.69 -7.93
CA ILE A 84 10.60 -13.55 -9.02
C ILE A 84 9.55 -12.50 -8.66
N LEU A 85 8.99 -12.57 -7.45
CA LEU A 85 8.01 -11.60 -6.99
C LEU A 85 8.62 -10.20 -6.83
N GLY A 86 9.89 -10.10 -6.39
CA GLY A 86 10.58 -8.82 -6.25
C GLY A 86 10.88 -8.10 -7.57
N GLU A 87 11.09 -8.84 -8.66
CA GLU A 87 11.29 -8.26 -10.00
C GLU A 87 9.96 -7.91 -10.68
N LEU A 88 8.93 -8.74 -10.49
CA LEU A 88 7.63 -8.57 -11.17
C LEU A 88 6.71 -7.58 -10.45
N LEU A 89 6.69 -7.63 -9.12
CA LEU A 89 5.94 -6.68 -8.33
C LEU A 89 6.89 -5.53 -8.02
N PRO A 90 6.59 -4.29 -8.47
CA PRO A 90 7.31 -3.16 -7.94
C PRO A 90 7.14 -3.23 -6.43
N ARG A 91 8.25 -3.47 -5.74
CA ARG A 91 8.31 -3.45 -4.28
C ARG A 91 7.55 -2.21 -3.83
N ALA A 92 6.39 -2.41 -3.19
CA ALA A 92 5.73 -1.37 -2.38
C ALA A 92 6.59 -1.04 -1.14
N GLN A 93 7.93 -1.04 -1.29
CA GLN A 93 8.93 -0.80 -0.26
C GLN A 93 9.13 0.69 0.01
N ASN A 94 8.29 1.56 -0.56
CA ASN A 94 8.22 2.95 -0.11
C ASN A 94 6.99 3.25 0.77
N THR A 95 6.12 2.27 1.06
CA THR A 95 5.02 2.49 2.01
C THR A 95 5.10 1.62 3.27
N VAL A 96 5.81 0.49 3.25
CA VAL A 96 5.85 -0.42 4.40
C VAL A 96 7.17 -0.36 5.19
N SER A 97 8.26 0.09 4.57
CA SER A 97 9.55 0.25 5.28
C SER A 97 9.62 1.50 6.17
N SER A 98 8.62 2.38 6.13
CA SER A 98 8.44 3.48 7.08
C SER A 98 7.57 3.12 8.30
N LEU A 99 7.06 1.89 8.39
CA LEU A 99 6.27 1.42 9.54
C LEU A 99 7.12 0.71 10.62
N GLY A 100 8.44 0.61 10.42
CA GLY A 100 9.38 -0.05 11.33
C GLY A 100 10.00 0.83 12.41
N GLY A 101 9.58 2.09 12.53
CA GLY A 101 9.95 2.96 13.63
C GLY A 101 8.70 3.67 14.11
N PHE A 102 8.22 3.33 15.32
CA PHE A 102 7.19 4.02 16.09
C PHE A 102 6.40 5.06 15.28
N VAL A 103 5.47 4.59 14.44
CA VAL A 103 4.46 5.48 13.89
C VAL A 103 3.70 5.98 15.12
N ASN A 104 3.74 7.31 15.31
CA ASN A 104 3.01 8.02 16.34
C ASN A 104 1.67 7.33 16.57
N SER A 105 1.44 6.85 17.79
CA SER A 105 0.23 6.16 18.21
C SER A 105 -1.01 7.07 18.25
N GLU A 106 -0.99 8.15 17.48
CA GLU A 106 -2.07 9.12 17.42
C GLU A 106 -2.76 9.00 16.05
N PRO A 107 -4.07 8.73 16.03
CA PRO A 107 -4.83 8.65 14.80
C PRO A 107 -4.78 9.99 14.05
N LEU A 108 -4.60 9.93 12.74
CA LEU A 108 -4.53 11.14 11.91
C LEU A 108 -5.93 11.73 11.73
N ALA A 109 -6.12 13.00 12.11
CA ALA A 109 -7.40 13.70 12.13
C ALA A 109 -8.20 13.73 10.79
N PHE A 110 -7.57 13.36 9.67
CA PHE A 110 -8.20 13.34 8.34
C PHE A 110 -7.94 12.05 7.56
N SER A 111 -7.56 10.95 8.24
CA SER A 111 -7.37 9.66 7.57
C SER A 111 -8.70 9.01 7.24
N TYR A 112 -9.07 9.02 5.96
CA TYR A 112 -10.20 8.25 5.43
C TYR A 112 -9.97 6.73 5.50
N SER A 113 -8.74 6.29 5.80
CA SER A 113 -8.35 4.87 5.82
C SER A 113 -8.55 4.21 7.19
N GLU A 114 -8.50 4.97 8.28
CA GLU A 114 -8.50 4.39 9.64
C GLU A 114 -9.92 4.20 10.19
N MET A 115 -10.90 4.96 9.70
CA MET A 115 -12.27 5.00 10.25
C MET A 115 -13.36 4.56 9.26
N ASN A 116 -13.00 3.96 8.12
CA ASN A 116 -13.98 3.38 7.20
C ASN A 116 -14.14 1.88 7.44
N GLY A 117 -15.14 1.51 8.25
CA GLY A 117 -15.61 0.13 8.34
C GLY A 117 -15.55 -0.50 9.73
N MET A 118 -15.69 0.27 10.81
CA MET A 118 -16.09 -0.32 12.09
C MET A 118 -17.54 -0.76 11.96
N SER A 119 -17.73 -2.06 11.72
CA SER A 119 -19.03 -2.72 11.70
C SER A 119 -19.75 -2.52 13.04
N ASP A 120 -21.09 -2.43 13.03
CA ASP A 120 -21.99 -2.39 14.19
C ASP A 120 -21.79 -3.57 15.18
N ASN A 121 -20.90 -4.52 14.86
CA ASN A 121 -20.57 -5.69 15.67
C ASN A 121 -19.52 -5.43 16.78
N TYR A 122 -18.97 -4.23 16.88
CA TYR A 122 -18.08 -3.85 17.98
C TYR A 122 -18.66 -2.69 18.77
N SER A 123 -18.73 -2.82 20.09
CA SER A 123 -19.24 -1.79 21.00
C SER A 123 -18.16 -1.41 22.01
N TYR A 124 -18.16 -0.15 22.42
CA TYR A 124 -17.29 0.31 23.51
C TYR A 124 -17.62 -0.41 24.81
N LEU A 125 -16.59 -0.75 25.60
CA LEU A 125 -16.72 -1.39 26.91
C LEU A 125 -17.55 -0.57 27.92
N SER A 126 -17.70 0.74 27.68
CA SER A 126 -18.44 1.66 28.54
C SER A 126 -19.92 1.80 28.16
N LEU A 127 -20.40 1.15 27.09
CA LEU A 127 -21.79 1.22 26.66
C LEU A 127 -22.66 0.22 27.43
N ASP A 128 -23.81 0.69 27.94
CA ASP A 128 -24.80 -0.17 28.60
C ASP A 128 -25.75 -0.83 27.60
N ALA A 129 -26.32 -1.98 27.96
CA ALA A 129 -27.21 -2.76 27.10
C ALA A 129 -28.45 -1.96 26.64
N ASN A 130 -28.97 -1.06 27.47
CA ASN A 130 -30.11 -0.21 27.10
C ASN A 130 -29.74 0.81 26.01
N GLN A 131 -28.48 1.27 26.00
CA GLN A 131 -27.98 2.21 24.98
C GLN A 131 -27.70 1.51 23.63
N MET A 132 -27.50 0.19 23.65
CA MET A 132 -27.38 -0.64 22.44
C MET A 132 -28.73 -1.06 21.84
N SER A 133 -29.85 -0.71 22.48
CA SER A 133 -31.19 -0.95 21.94
C SER A 133 -31.46 -0.10 20.71
N THR A 134 -32.46 -0.49 19.90
CA THR A 134 -32.89 0.25 18.69
C THR A 134 -33.37 1.68 18.98
N GLN A 135 -33.78 1.95 20.23
CA GLN A 135 -34.16 3.29 20.72
C GLN A 135 -33.03 3.97 21.50
N GLY A 136 -31.90 3.29 21.69
CA GLY A 136 -30.75 3.77 22.44
C GLY A 136 -29.80 4.56 21.56
N ASN A 137 -29.00 5.42 22.20
CA ASN A 137 -28.10 6.34 21.49
C ASN A 137 -26.66 5.82 21.36
N GLY A 138 -26.42 4.53 21.57
CA GLY A 138 -25.09 3.94 21.66
C GLY A 138 -24.28 4.01 20.35
N GLY A 139 -24.95 3.98 19.19
CA GLY A 139 -24.31 4.15 17.89
C GLY A 139 -23.75 5.56 17.67
N LEU A 140 -24.37 6.58 18.28
CA LEU A 140 -23.92 7.96 18.15
C LEU A 140 -22.64 8.25 18.96
N ALA A 141 -22.28 7.39 19.91
CA ALA A 141 -21.02 7.51 20.65
C ALA A 141 -19.77 7.31 19.76
N MET A 142 -19.94 6.77 18.54
CA MET A 142 -18.86 6.62 17.56
C MET A 142 -18.63 7.90 16.73
N MET A 143 -19.40 8.97 16.92
CA MET A 143 -19.23 10.23 16.20
C MET A 143 -18.12 11.08 16.83
N HIS A 144 -16.91 11.01 16.30
CA HIS A 144 -15.76 11.81 16.76
C HIS A 144 -15.68 13.21 16.14
N THR A 145 -16.38 13.46 15.03
CA THR A 145 -16.26 14.71 14.23
C THR A 145 -17.61 15.37 13.90
N PHE A 146 -18.73 14.70 14.21
CA PHE A 146 -20.06 15.16 13.82
C PHE A 146 -20.88 15.53 15.05
N ALA A 147 -21.63 16.63 14.94
CA ALA A 147 -22.57 17.09 15.96
C ALA A 147 -23.96 16.48 15.76
N HIS A 148 -24.72 16.34 16.84
CA HIS A 148 -26.13 15.94 16.74
C HIS A 148 -26.97 17.05 16.10
N ILE A 149 -28.10 16.69 15.47
CA ILE A 149 -28.99 17.69 14.85
C ILE A 149 -29.57 18.68 15.87
N ASP A 150 -29.69 18.25 17.13
CA ASP A 150 -30.19 19.07 18.24
C ASP A 150 -29.07 19.73 19.06
N GLN A 151 -27.80 19.62 18.64
CA GLN A 151 -26.67 20.16 19.39
C GLN A 151 -26.60 21.69 19.23
N VAL A 152 -26.69 22.40 20.34
CA VAL A 152 -26.51 23.86 20.42
C VAL A 152 -25.20 24.13 21.14
N ASP A 153 -24.13 24.37 20.37
CA ASP A 153 -22.83 24.73 20.93
C ASP A 153 -22.71 26.26 21.04
N SER A 154 -22.35 26.75 22.23
CA SER A 154 -21.93 28.14 22.46
C SER A 154 -20.44 28.15 22.78
N ILE A 155 -19.65 28.89 21.99
CA ILE A 155 -18.22 29.06 22.26
C ILE A 155 -18.06 30.21 23.27
N GLU A 156 -17.34 29.98 24.36
CA GLU A 156 -16.92 31.05 25.26
C GLU A 156 -15.88 31.92 24.57
N THR A 157 -16.32 33.02 23.97
CA THR A 157 -15.41 34.07 23.52
C THR A 157 -14.95 34.88 24.73
N PRO A 158 -13.66 35.27 24.80
CA PRO A 158 -13.19 36.21 25.81
C PRO A 158 -14.07 37.46 25.84
N PRO A 159 -14.31 38.06 27.02
CA PRO A 159 -15.04 39.32 27.10
C PRO A 159 -14.32 40.38 26.24
N ASP A 160 -15.09 41.12 25.45
CA ASP A 160 -14.62 42.11 24.46
C ASP A 160 -13.84 43.31 25.08
N SER A 161 -13.60 43.28 26.39
CA SER A 161 -12.88 44.31 27.16
C SER A 161 -11.39 44.01 27.34
N GLN A 162 -10.82 43.04 26.62
CA GLN A 162 -9.37 42.91 26.52
C GLN A 162 -8.86 44.17 25.81
N ASP A 163 -8.35 45.12 26.60
CA ASP A 163 -7.58 46.27 26.13
C ASP A 163 -6.45 45.70 25.26
N ARG A 164 -6.70 45.64 23.95
CA ARG A 164 -5.75 45.13 22.96
C ARG A 164 -4.56 46.05 23.12
N GLY A 165 -3.50 45.57 23.78
CA GLY A 165 -2.30 46.33 24.11
C GLY A 165 -1.63 46.89 22.86
N SER A 166 -2.22 47.95 22.33
CA SER A 166 -1.94 48.56 21.04
C SER A 166 -1.92 50.05 21.30
N GLY A 167 -0.84 50.49 21.97
CA GLY A 167 -0.31 51.80 21.62
C GLY A 167 -0.17 51.87 20.09
N PRO A 168 -0.37 53.04 19.46
CA PRO A 168 -0.44 53.17 18.01
C PRO A 168 0.79 52.53 17.37
N VAL A 169 0.59 51.37 16.74
CA VAL A 169 1.64 50.70 16.00
C VAL A 169 1.80 51.47 14.70
N ASP A 170 2.70 52.45 14.72
CA ASP A 170 3.01 53.25 13.54
C ASP A 170 3.66 52.36 12.46
N LEU A 171 3.26 52.58 11.20
CA LEU A 171 3.71 51.80 10.03
C LEU A 171 5.24 51.78 9.92
N GLU A 172 5.88 52.86 10.34
CA GLU A 172 7.33 53.01 10.33
C GLU A 172 8.03 52.04 11.29
N ARG A 173 7.45 51.80 12.47
CA ARG A 173 8.01 50.83 13.43
C ARG A 173 8.01 49.41 12.86
N ILE A 174 6.93 49.02 12.20
CA ILE A 174 6.80 47.70 11.56
C ILE A 174 7.82 47.55 10.41
N LYS A 175 8.07 48.61 9.63
CA LYS A 175 9.08 48.59 8.57
C LYS A 175 10.49 48.41 9.12
N GLN A 176 10.79 49.06 10.23
CA GLN A 176 12.12 49.02 10.85
C GLN A 176 12.42 47.65 11.45
N GLU A 177 11.46 47.05 12.16
CA GLU A 177 11.58 45.69 12.68
C GLU A 177 11.78 44.67 11.54
N ARG A 178 11.02 44.77 10.45
CA ARG A 178 11.17 43.88 9.29
C ARG A 178 12.56 43.98 8.67
N ASN A 179 13.06 45.20 8.45
CA ASN A 179 14.40 45.39 7.87
C ASN A 179 15.52 44.88 8.78
N SER A 180 15.34 44.91 10.11
CA SER A 180 16.32 44.36 11.06
C SER A 180 16.43 42.83 11.01
N GLN A 181 15.34 42.15 10.65
CA GLN A 181 15.27 40.68 10.60
C GLN A 181 15.75 40.09 9.27
N VAL A 182 15.76 40.89 8.21
CA VAL A 182 16.26 40.46 6.89
C VAL A 182 17.79 40.57 6.90
N GLN A 183 18.49 39.44 7.12
CA GLN A 183 19.94 39.39 6.89
C GLN A 183 20.25 39.44 5.39
N ILE A 184 20.99 40.46 4.97
CA ILE A 184 21.51 40.55 3.60
C ILE A 184 22.63 39.50 3.46
N PRO A 185 22.56 38.58 2.48
CA PRO A 185 23.60 37.58 2.29
C PRO A 185 24.93 38.28 1.98
N ARG A 186 25.98 37.98 2.77
CA ARG A 186 27.34 38.45 2.50
C ARG A 186 27.82 37.85 1.19
N ARG A 187 28.24 38.72 0.28
CA ARG A 187 28.81 38.37 -1.03
C ARG A 187 30.27 37.94 -0.88
#